data_AF-A0A7K1NRQ5-F1
#
_entry.id   AF-A0A7K1NRQ5-F1
#
_cell.length_a   1.000
_cell.length_b   1.000
_cell.length_c   1.000
_cell.angle_alpha   90.00
_cell.angle_beta   90.00
_cell.angle_gamma   90.00
#
_symmetry.space_group_name_H-M   'P 1'
#
loop_
_entity.id
_entity.type
_entity.pdbx_description
1 polymer ?
#
loop_
_entity_poly.entity_id
_entity_poly.type
_entity_poly.pdbx_seq_one_letter_code
_entity_poly.pdbx_strand_id
1 'polypeptide(L)'
;MSKVASRHFGEIELNHGRDHLIAAKHELRGHPLELDLNVTAHDHFDEAALHKVDYRLRFLPELVDEVRDMIAEELEQEGTSPQEYLHFHCNALKDEHLQKVFGISDRSQLTNEVFLKALKLGHVGIYPGQPERYFVLDFTLGEHFTDEVLVASADEDGVVDDEIVWES
;
A
#
# COMPACT_ATOMS: atom_id res chain seq x y z
N MET A 1 3.51 28.52 -15.06
CA MET A 1 3.28 27.10 -14.70
C MET A 1 1.80 26.82 -14.85
N SER A 2 1.42 25.71 -15.45
CA SER A 2 0.02 25.30 -15.63
C SER A 2 -0.42 24.54 -14.39
N LYS A 3 -1.58 24.90 -13.83
CA LYS A 3 -2.23 24.12 -12.79
C LYS A 3 -3.26 23.20 -13.41
N VAL A 4 -3.34 21.97 -12.91
CA VAL A 4 -4.30 20.96 -13.35
C VAL A 4 -4.98 20.37 -12.13
N ALA A 5 -6.28 20.14 -12.23
CA ALA A 5 -7.07 19.55 -11.15
C ALA A 5 -6.96 18.02 -11.20
N SER A 6 -6.56 17.42 -10.09
CA SER A 6 -6.67 15.99 -9.81
C SER A 6 -7.87 15.70 -8.94
N ARG A 7 -8.50 14.55 -9.19
CA ARG A 7 -9.59 14.03 -8.36
C ARG A 7 -9.13 13.61 -6.97
N HIS A 8 -7.87 13.21 -6.83
CA HIS A 8 -7.32 12.67 -5.59
C HIS A 8 -6.41 13.67 -4.87
N PHE A 9 -5.71 14.53 -5.62
CA PHE A 9 -4.67 15.43 -5.08
C PHE A 9 -5.04 16.93 -5.12
N GLY A 10 -6.22 17.28 -5.64
CA GLY A 10 -6.62 18.69 -5.79
C GLY A 10 -5.85 19.40 -6.91
N GLU A 11 -5.64 20.71 -6.80
CA GLU A 11 -4.89 21.46 -7.83
C GLU A 11 -3.38 21.20 -7.71
N ILE A 12 -2.79 20.61 -8.75
CA ILE A 12 -1.36 20.37 -8.86
C ILE A 12 -0.75 21.34 -9.87
N GLU A 13 0.38 21.93 -9.51
CA GLU A 13 1.21 22.70 -10.44
C GLU A 13 2.10 21.76 -11.23
N LEU A 14 2.05 21.80 -12.56
CA LEU A 14 2.87 20.94 -13.42
C LEU A 14 4.25 21.55 -13.69
N ASN A 15 5.19 20.68 -14.07
CA ASN A 15 6.51 21.03 -14.61
C ASN A 15 7.50 21.54 -13.54
N HIS A 16 7.87 20.64 -12.65
CA HIS A 16 8.60 20.97 -11.43
C HIS A 16 10.12 21.14 -11.59
N GLY A 17 10.75 20.48 -12.57
CA GLY A 17 12.21 20.48 -12.73
C GLY A 17 13.00 20.12 -11.46
N ARG A 18 12.33 19.53 -10.47
CA ARG A 18 12.76 19.17 -9.11
C ARG A 18 11.91 18.00 -8.64
N ASP A 19 12.32 17.35 -7.57
CA ASP A 19 11.55 16.29 -6.92
C ASP A 19 10.40 16.88 -6.10
N HIS A 20 9.22 16.27 -6.22
CA HIS A 20 8.03 16.66 -5.49
C HIS A 20 7.29 15.43 -4.95
N LEU A 21 6.91 15.53 -3.68
CA LEU A 21 6.00 14.62 -3.01
C LEU A 21 4.70 15.37 -2.77
N ILE A 22 3.59 14.84 -3.30
CA ILE A 22 2.26 15.42 -3.10
C ILE A 22 1.43 14.38 -2.36
N ALA A 23 1.25 14.59 -1.05
CA ALA A 23 0.47 13.72 -0.20
C ALA A 23 -1.03 14.10 -0.24
N ALA A 24 -1.89 13.09 -0.27
CA ALA A 24 -3.33 13.24 -0.15
C ALA A 24 -3.90 12.20 0.81
N LYS A 25 -4.97 12.59 1.52
CA LYS A 25 -5.74 11.66 2.36
C LYS A 25 -6.90 11.10 1.55
N HIS A 26 -7.01 9.79 1.57
CA HIS A 26 -8.08 9.04 0.93
C HIS A 26 -8.79 8.14 1.96
N GLU A 27 -9.95 7.63 1.57
CA GLU A 27 -10.66 6.61 2.34
C GLU A 27 -10.97 5.44 1.42
N LEU A 28 -10.49 4.26 1.77
CA LEU A 28 -10.77 3.02 1.05
C LEU A 28 -11.55 2.09 1.98
N ARG A 29 -12.79 1.75 1.60
CA ARG A 29 -13.68 0.85 2.38
C ARG A 29 -13.86 1.28 3.85
N GLY A 30 -13.89 2.58 4.13
CA GLY A 30 -14.03 3.12 5.48
C GLY A 30 -12.74 3.18 6.29
N HIS A 31 -11.59 2.86 5.69
CA HIS A 31 -10.27 2.97 6.32
C HIS A 31 -9.50 4.17 5.75
N PRO A 32 -8.86 4.98 6.62
CA PRO A 32 -7.93 6.01 6.17
C PRO A 32 -6.80 5.41 5.35
N LEU A 33 -6.44 6.09 4.27
CA LEU A 33 -5.37 5.71 3.37
C LEU A 33 -4.58 6.96 3.00
N GLU A 34 -3.26 6.89 3.07
CA GLU A 34 -2.38 7.95 2.56
C GLU A 34 -1.96 7.62 1.11
N LEU A 35 -2.06 8.62 0.23
CA LEU A 35 -1.62 8.53 -1.16
C LEU A 35 -0.48 9.51 -1.38
N ASP A 36 0.64 9.02 -1.88
CA ASP A 36 1.82 9.83 -2.15
C ASP A 36 2.17 9.81 -3.63
N LEU A 37 1.90 10.92 -4.30
CA LEU A 37 2.32 11.13 -5.68
C LEU A 37 3.78 11.60 -5.69
N ASN A 38 4.65 10.72 -6.15
CA ASN A 38 6.11 10.90 -6.22
C ASN A 38 6.53 11.26 -7.65
N VAL A 39 6.90 12.53 -7.85
CA VAL A 39 7.36 13.04 -9.14
C VAL A 39 8.83 13.43 -9.03
N THR A 40 9.72 12.78 -9.79
CA THR A 40 11.14 13.13 -9.82
C THR A 40 11.42 14.28 -10.79
N ALA A 41 12.57 14.95 -10.60
CA ALA A 41 13.01 16.03 -11.48
C ALA A 41 13.18 15.60 -12.95
N HIS A 42 13.38 14.30 -13.19
CA HIS A 42 13.57 13.73 -14.53
C HIS A 42 12.27 13.21 -15.15
N ASP A 43 11.17 13.18 -14.40
CA ASP A 43 9.89 12.71 -14.89
C ASP A 43 9.26 13.76 -15.80
N HIS A 44 8.76 13.32 -16.96
CA HIS A 44 7.90 14.15 -17.78
C HIS A 44 6.47 14.16 -17.20
N PHE A 45 6.30 14.84 -16.07
CA PHE A 45 5.01 14.91 -15.40
C PHE A 45 4.16 16.06 -15.95
N ASP A 46 3.29 15.71 -16.89
CA ASP A 46 2.35 16.60 -17.56
C ASP A 46 0.88 16.28 -17.18
N GLU A 47 -0.06 16.97 -17.84
CA GLU A 47 -1.49 16.79 -17.61
C GLU A 47 -1.96 15.38 -17.98
N ALA A 48 -1.36 14.75 -18.99
CA ALA A 48 -1.71 13.39 -19.39
C ALA A 48 -1.25 12.36 -18.35
N ALA A 49 -0.05 12.54 -17.79
CA ALA A 49 0.44 11.72 -16.68
C ALA A 49 -0.47 11.83 -15.45
N LEU A 50 -0.90 13.04 -15.09
CA LEU A 50 -1.83 13.23 -13.97
C LEU A 50 -3.20 12.59 -14.23
N HIS A 51 -3.74 12.73 -15.44
CA HIS A 51 -4.99 12.04 -15.81
C HIS A 51 -4.85 10.52 -15.81
N LYS A 52 -3.67 9.96 -16.13
CA LYS A 52 -3.39 8.53 -16.00
C LYS A 52 -3.42 8.09 -14.54
N VAL A 53 -2.79 8.84 -13.63
CA VAL A 53 -2.86 8.59 -12.18
C VAL A 53 -4.31 8.54 -11.72
N ASP A 54 -5.09 9.59 -12.00
CA ASP A 54 -6.51 9.67 -11.63
C ASP A 54 -7.33 8.53 -12.26
N TYR A 55 -7.01 8.13 -13.49
CA TYR A 55 -7.68 7.02 -14.17
C TYR A 55 -7.42 5.70 -13.45
N ARG A 56 -6.16 5.42 -13.10
CA ARG A 56 -5.71 4.16 -12.51
C ARG A 56 -6.14 4.00 -11.06
N LEU A 57 -6.15 5.09 -10.28
CA LEU A 57 -6.64 5.06 -8.88
C LEU A 57 -8.11 4.63 -8.76
N ARG A 58 -8.89 4.68 -9.83
CA ARG A 58 -10.25 4.12 -9.84
C ARG A 58 -10.29 2.59 -9.72
N PHE A 59 -9.20 1.92 -10.06
CA PHE A 59 -9.03 0.47 -9.98
C PHE A 59 -8.20 0.05 -8.75
N LEU A 60 -7.89 1.00 -7.85
CA LEU A 60 -7.18 0.70 -6.61
C LEU A 60 -7.90 -0.36 -5.76
N PRO A 61 -9.25 -0.38 -5.63
CA PRO A 61 -9.93 -1.45 -4.89
C PRO A 61 -9.64 -2.85 -5.44
N GLU A 62 -9.64 -3.02 -6.76
CA GLU A 62 -9.35 -4.28 -7.44
C GLU A 62 -7.89 -4.70 -7.27
N LEU A 63 -6.96 -3.74 -7.41
CA LEU A 63 -5.53 -3.98 -7.18
C LEU A 63 -5.27 -4.44 -5.74
N VAL A 64 -5.95 -3.83 -4.77
CA VAL A 64 -5.85 -4.22 -3.36
C VAL A 64 -6.40 -5.61 -3.12
N ASP A 65 -7.48 -6.01 -3.80
CA ASP A 65 -8.00 -7.37 -3.68
C ASP A 65 -7.00 -8.38 -4.24
N GLU A 66 -6.39 -8.11 -5.40
CA GLU A 66 -5.37 -8.97 -6.01
C GLU A 66 -4.15 -9.16 -5.11
N VAL A 67 -3.61 -8.07 -4.54
CA VAL A 67 -2.50 -8.17 -3.58
C VAL A 67 -2.91 -8.94 -2.32
N ARG A 68 -4.14 -8.79 -1.83
CA ARG A 68 -4.60 -9.52 -0.64
C ARG A 68 -4.75 -11.01 -0.90
N ASP A 69 -5.17 -11.39 -2.11
CA ASP A 69 -5.22 -12.79 -2.53
C ASP A 69 -3.79 -13.37 -2.61
N MET A 70 -2.83 -12.62 -3.17
CA MET A 70 -1.41 -13.01 -3.20
C MET A 70 -0.83 -13.19 -1.79
N ILE A 71 -1.06 -12.25 -0.87
CA ILE A 71 -0.64 -12.39 0.54
C ILE A 71 -1.27 -13.64 1.17
N ALA A 72 -2.54 -13.94 0.87
CA ALA A 72 -3.20 -15.13 1.39
C ALA A 72 -2.56 -16.42 0.88
N GLU A 73 -2.18 -16.47 -0.40
CA GLU A 73 -1.47 -17.60 -0.99
C GLU A 73 -0.05 -17.78 -0.43
N GLU A 74 0.67 -16.68 -0.21
CA GLU A 74 2.01 -16.71 0.37
C GLU A 74 2.03 -17.09 1.85
N LEU A 75 0.98 -16.75 2.62
CA LEU A 75 0.85 -17.16 4.03
C LEU A 75 0.78 -18.68 4.24
N GLU A 76 0.35 -19.44 3.22
CA GLU A 76 0.30 -20.90 3.25
C GLU A 76 1.64 -21.55 2.87
N GLN A 77 2.63 -20.74 2.46
CA GLN A 77 3.94 -21.20 1.99
C GLN A 77 5.03 -20.88 3.04
N GLU A 78 5.86 -21.87 3.37
CA GLU A 78 6.95 -21.67 4.33
C GLU A 78 8.08 -20.82 3.73
N GLY A 79 8.54 -19.81 4.48
CA GLY A 79 9.69 -18.97 4.11
C GLY A 79 9.36 -17.79 3.20
N THR A 80 8.08 -17.45 3.01
CA THR A 80 7.65 -16.23 2.32
C THR A 80 7.63 -15.04 3.28
N SER A 81 7.76 -13.82 2.74
CA SER A 81 7.75 -12.60 3.55
C SER A 81 6.47 -12.44 4.39
N PRO A 82 5.25 -12.70 3.87
CA PRO A 82 4.02 -12.65 4.66
C PRO A 82 4.01 -13.65 5.82
N GLN A 83 4.51 -14.87 5.59
CA GLN A 83 4.59 -15.90 6.63
C GLN A 83 5.57 -15.49 7.74
N GLU A 84 6.73 -14.96 7.35
CA GLU A 84 7.74 -14.50 8.29
C GLU A 84 7.27 -13.28 9.09
N TYR A 85 6.61 -12.32 8.43
CA TYR A 85 5.97 -11.15 9.04
C TYR A 85 4.94 -11.56 10.09
N LEU A 86 4.04 -12.50 9.75
CA LEU A 86 3.08 -13.05 10.70
C LEU A 86 3.79 -13.71 11.88
N HIS A 87 4.81 -14.53 11.63
CA HIS A 87 5.54 -15.23 12.69
C HIS A 87 6.26 -14.25 13.64
N PHE A 88 6.91 -13.23 13.06
CA PHE A 88 7.58 -12.17 13.80
C PHE A 88 6.62 -11.47 14.76
N HIS A 89 5.48 -11.00 14.27
CA HIS A 89 4.50 -10.33 15.13
C HIS A 89 3.85 -11.29 16.13
N CYS A 90 3.49 -12.52 15.74
CA CYS A 90 2.96 -13.54 16.65
C CYS A 90 3.85 -13.75 17.88
N ASN A 91 5.16 -13.79 17.68
CA ASN A 91 6.14 -13.99 18.74
C ASN A 91 6.36 -12.73 19.59
N ALA A 92 6.40 -11.55 18.95
CA ALA A 92 6.65 -10.27 19.61
C ALA A 92 5.43 -9.69 20.35
N LEU A 93 4.21 -10.12 19.99
CA LEU A 93 2.97 -9.61 20.53
C LEU A 93 2.85 -9.88 22.04
N LYS A 94 2.44 -8.85 22.79
CA LYS A 94 1.92 -9.00 24.14
C LYS A 94 0.42 -9.28 24.07
N ASP A 95 -0.11 -9.96 25.07
CA ASP A 95 -1.53 -10.35 25.08
C ASP A 95 -2.48 -9.13 25.05
N GLU A 96 -2.04 -7.99 25.59
CA GLU A 96 -2.76 -6.69 25.53
C GLU A 96 -2.94 -6.13 24.11
N HIS A 97 -2.13 -6.56 23.14
CA HIS A 97 -2.21 -6.13 21.75
C HIS A 97 -3.07 -7.07 20.89
N LEU A 98 -3.28 -8.33 21.30
CA LEU A 98 -4.08 -9.31 20.55
C LEU A 98 -5.50 -8.81 20.30
N GLN A 99 -6.16 -8.30 21.35
CA GLN A 99 -7.53 -7.81 21.24
C GLN A 99 -7.62 -6.52 20.42
N LYS A 100 -6.58 -5.67 20.46
CA LYS A 100 -6.58 -4.38 19.77
C LYS A 100 -6.31 -4.52 18.27
N VAL A 101 -5.38 -5.40 17.90
CA VAL A 101 -4.93 -5.57 16.51
C VAL A 101 -5.80 -6.61 15.80
N PHE A 102 -6.00 -7.78 16.40
CA PHE A 102 -6.66 -8.92 15.77
C PHE A 102 -8.09 -9.14 16.25
N GLY A 103 -8.52 -8.46 17.32
CA GLY A 103 -9.85 -8.65 17.88
C GLY A 103 -10.03 -9.98 18.63
N ILE A 104 -8.94 -10.67 18.96
CA ILE A 104 -8.93 -11.98 19.62
C ILE A 104 -8.40 -11.88 21.05
N SER A 105 -8.81 -12.83 21.89
CA SER A 105 -8.39 -12.89 23.30
C SER A 105 -7.26 -13.89 23.56
N ASP A 106 -7.02 -14.81 22.62
CA ASP A 106 -6.05 -15.90 22.77
C ASP A 106 -5.27 -16.11 21.46
N ARG A 107 -3.95 -16.37 21.55
CA ARG A 107 -3.07 -16.57 20.39
C ARG A 107 -3.45 -17.79 19.56
N SER A 108 -4.05 -18.81 20.17
CA SER A 108 -4.54 -19.99 19.44
C SER A 108 -5.67 -19.66 18.45
N GLN A 109 -6.27 -18.47 18.53
CA GLN A 109 -7.27 -17.97 17.59
C GLN A 109 -6.66 -17.21 16.41
N LEU A 110 -5.34 -16.98 16.40
CA LEU A 110 -4.65 -16.23 15.35
C LEU A 110 -4.42 -17.13 14.13
N THR A 111 -5.42 -17.19 13.26
CA THR A 111 -5.36 -17.87 11.96
C THR A 111 -4.90 -16.91 10.86
N ASN A 112 -4.53 -17.45 9.69
CA ASN A 112 -4.23 -16.64 8.49
C ASN A 112 -5.40 -15.70 8.13
N GLU A 113 -6.65 -16.17 8.25
CA GLU A 113 -7.84 -15.35 8.03
C GLU A 113 -7.95 -14.17 9.01
N VAL A 114 -7.66 -14.42 10.29
CA VAL A 114 -7.67 -13.36 11.32
C VAL A 114 -6.56 -12.33 11.06
N PHE A 115 -5.38 -12.79 10.67
CA PHE A 115 -4.27 -11.92 10.29
C PHE A 115 -4.62 -11.06 9.06
N LEU A 116 -5.10 -11.69 7.98
CA LEU A 116 -5.50 -10.98 6.76
C LEU A 116 -6.56 -9.92 7.06
N LYS A 117 -7.54 -10.24 7.92
CA LYS A 117 -8.57 -9.27 8.33
C LYS A 117 -8.01 -8.08 9.11
N ALA A 118 -6.96 -8.30 9.90
CA ALA A 118 -6.29 -7.23 10.66
C ALA A 118 -5.39 -6.36 9.79
N LEU A 119 -4.84 -6.93 8.71
CA LEU A 119 -3.95 -6.26 7.78
C LEU A 119 -4.69 -5.18 6.97
N LYS A 120 -4.16 -3.96 6.99
CA LYS A 120 -4.75 -2.78 6.35
C LYS A 120 -3.76 -2.19 5.36
N LEU A 121 -4.28 -1.72 4.24
CA LEU A 121 -3.51 -0.83 3.38
C LEU A 121 -3.39 0.53 4.08
N GLY A 122 -2.18 0.91 4.48
CA GLY A 122 -1.92 2.18 5.16
C GLY A 122 -1.54 3.29 4.20
N HIS A 123 -0.76 2.93 3.16
CA HIS A 123 -0.14 3.88 2.26
C HIS A 123 -0.06 3.32 0.83
N VAL A 124 -0.21 4.21 -0.17
CA VAL A 124 0.12 3.92 -1.57
C VAL A 124 1.06 4.99 -2.13
N GLY A 125 2.27 4.57 -2.48
CA GLY A 125 3.20 5.34 -3.29
C GLY A 125 2.84 5.23 -4.77
N ILE A 126 2.83 6.35 -5.49
CA ILE A 126 2.52 6.43 -6.92
C ILE A 126 3.70 7.09 -7.62
N TYR A 127 4.31 6.39 -8.58
CA TYR A 127 5.53 6.80 -9.27
C TYR A 127 5.32 6.88 -10.78
N PRO A 128 4.77 7.99 -11.32
CA PRO A 128 4.48 8.12 -12.75
C PRO A 128 5.71 8.00 -13.66
N GLY A 129 6.91 8.27 -13.13
CA GLY A 129 8.18 8.08 -13.84
C GLY A 129 8.74 6.66 -13.83
N GLN A 130 8.11 5.71 -13.12
CA GLN A 130 8.57 4.34 -12.97
C GLN A 130 7.48 3.35 -13.42
N PRO A 131 7.32 3.10 -14.73
CA PRO A 131 6.24 2.25 -15.26
C PRO A 131 6.17 0.85 -14.68
N GLU A 132 7.31 0.22 -14.37
CA GLU A 132 7.38 -1.15 -13.81
C GLU A 132 7.06 -1.19 -12.31
N ARG A 133 7.13 -0.05 -11.60
CA ARG A 133 6.86 0.08 -10.16
C ARG A 133 5.98 1.30 -9.92
N TYR A 134 4.88 1.36 -10.66
CA TYR A 134 4.02 2.53 -10.72
C TYR A 134 3.23 2.71 -9.42
N PHE A 135 2.78 1.61 -8.82
CA PHE A 135 2.16 1.58 -7.50
C PHE A 135 3.04 0.80 -6.52
N VAL A 136 3.15 1.31 -5.31
CA VAL A 136 3.74 0.63 -4.16
C VAL A 136 2.71 0.65 -3.06
N LEU A 137 2.27 -0.52 -2.60
CA LEU A 137 1.18 -0.69 -1.64
C LEU A 137 1.75 -1.22 -0.33
N ASP A 138 1.62 -0.43 0.73
CA ASP A 138 2.16 -0.77 2.04
C ASP A 138 1.04 -1.24 2.96
N PHE A 139 1.12 -2.53 3.31
CA PHE A 139 0.18 -3.18 4.20
C PHE A 139 0.77 -3.29 5.60
N THR A 140 0.00 -2.86 6.60
CA THR A 140 0.42 -2.81 8.00
C THR A 140 -0.68 -3.33 8.93
N LEU A 141 -0.27 -3.81 10.10
CA LEU A 141 -1.17 -4.06 11.23
C LEU A 141 -1.57 -2.76 11.97
N GLY A 142 -1.00 -1.63 11.56
CA GLY A 142 -1.32 -0.27 11.97
C GLY A 142 -0.09 0.46 12.50
N GLU A 143 0.07 1.73 12.11
CA GLU A 143 1.22 2.59 12.46
C GLU A 143 1.44 2.79 13.98
N HIS A 144 0.39 2.63 14.79
CA HIS A 144 0.52 2.68 16.26
C HIS A 144 1.00 1.36 16.88
N PHE A 145 1.08 0.30 16.08
CA PHE A 145 1.46 -1.03 16.50
C PHE A 145 2.85 -1.41 15.97
N THR A 146 3.16 -1.08 14.72
CA THR A 146 4.43 -1.42 14.09
C THR A 146 4.75 -0.49 12.93
N ASP A 147 6.05 -0.27 12.71
CA ASP A 147 6.59 0.38 11.52
C ASP A 147 6.87 -0.64 10.39
N GLU A 148 6.71 -1.94 10.67
CA GLU A 148 6.93 -3.04 9.73
C GLU A 148 5.76 -3.14 8.74
N VAL A 149 6.08 -3.26 7.44
CA VAL A 149 5.09 -3.32 6.36
C VAL A 149 5.34 -4.48 5.40
N LEU A 150 4.26 -5.03 4.85
CA LEU A 150 4.30 -5.87 3.66
C LEU A 150 4.09 -4.97 2.44
N VAL A 151 5.06 -4.98 1.53
CA VAL A 151 5.12 -4.13 0.36
C VAL A 151 4.81 -4.96 -0.87
N ALA A 152 3.80 -4.53 -1.62
CA ALA A 152 3.54 -5.03 -2.97
C ALA A 152 3.82 -3.92 -3.98
N SER A 153 4.35 -4.30 -5.14
CA SER A 153 4.51 -3.36 -6.25
C SER A 153 3.61 -3.77 -7.42
N ALA A 154 3.15 -2.79 -8.19
CA ALA A 154 2.44 -3.04 -9.44
C ALA A 154 2.86 -2.07 -10.52
N ASP A 155 2.82 -2.52 -11.77
CA ASP A 155 3.16 -1.72 -12.93
C ASP A 155 2.07 -0.67 -13.27
N GLU A 156 2.33 0.11 -14.30
CA GLU A 156 1.42 1.16 -14.77
C GLU A 156 0.11 0.63 -15.40
N ASP A 157 0.04 -0.68 -15.65
CA ASP A 157 -1.15 -1.41 -16.08
C ASP A 157 -1.95 -1.99 -14.91
N GLY A 158 -1.36 -2.02 -13.72
CA GLY A 158 -1.93 -2.58 -12.51
C GLY A 158 -1.64 -4.07 -12.36
N VAL A 159 -0.64 -4.61 -13.07
CA VAL A 159 -0.17 -5.98 -12.88
C VAL A 159 0.73 -6.01 -11.64
N VAL A 160 0.35 -6.82 -10.66
CA VAL A 160 1.12 -7.00 -9.41
C VAL A 160 2.40 -7.79 -9.71
N ASP A 161 3.51 -7.36 -9.12
CA ASP A 161 4.78 -8.09 -9.13
C ASP A 161 4.62 -9.46 -8.43
N ASP A 162 5.45 -10.45 -8.76
CA ASP A 162 5.31 -11.81 -8.24
C ASP A 162 5.87 -12.02 -6.83
N GLU A 163 6.35 -10.96 -6.19
CA GLU A 163 6.96 -10.97 -4.86
C GLU A 163 6.35 -9.93 -3.91
N ILE A 164 5.89 -10.39 -2.74
CA ILE A 164 5.63 -9.54 -1.58
C ILE A 164 6.90 -9.45 -0.72
N VAL A 165 7.33 -8.22 -0.43
CA VAL A 165 8.53 -7.96 0.38
C VAL A 165 8.13 -7.46 1.75
N TRP A 166 8.89 -7.85 2.78
CA TRP A 166 8.76 -7.27 4.12
C TRP A 166 9.84 -6.17 4.33
N GLU A 167 9.41 -4.96 4.69
CA GLU A 167 10.28 -3.82 5.01
C GLU A 167 10.05 -3.27 6.43
N SER A 168 11.09 -2.65 7.01
CA SER A 168 11.17 -2.11 8.40
C SER A 168 11.67 -0.67 8.46
#